data_AF-A0A7J0GGW7-F1
#
_entry.id   AF-A0A7J0GGW7-F1
#
_cell.length_a   1.000
_cell.length_b   1.000
_cell.length_c   1.000
_cell.angle_alpha   90.00
_cell.angle_beta   90.00
_cell.angle_gamma   90.00
#
_symmetry.space_group_name_H-M   'P 1'
#
loop_
_entity.id
_entity.type
_entity.pdbx_description
1 polymer ?
#
loop_
_entity_poly.entity_id
_entity_poly.type
_entity_poly.pdbx_seq_one_letter_code
_entity_poly.pdbx_strand_id
1 'polypeptide(L)'
;MGGRVLELVNWDPLLAVSALGREFMLDEDKVKKAFKFPVKHGKSLDLEVEDARRLNLLNTLPLVSPYSDGCKFDLWTLEAEKYQVGVLHEFLSLTLEKRALIHHIVEFKEEFSLTKHTYQMLLKQHRTFYLAGTEMNWVVFLMDAYGDDGVLNVDQ
;
A
#
# COMPACT_ATOMS: atom_id res chain seq x y z
N MET A 1 19.61 3.69 33.66
CA MET A 1 18.50 4.64 33.40
C MET A 1 17.29 3.82 32.99
N GLY A 2 16.35 3.60 33.90
CA GLY A 2 15.14 2.82 33.61
C GLY A 2 14.16 3.66 32.79
N GLY A 3 14.13 3.45 31.48
CA GLY A 3 13.16 4.08 30.60
C GLY A 3 11.78 3.50 30.87
N ARG A 4 10.81 4.35 31.21
CA ARG A 4 9.40 3.96 31.21
C ARG A 4 9.02 3.65 29.77
N VAL A 5 8.73 2.38 29.49
CA VAL A 5 8.27 1.92 28.18
C VAL A 5 6.76 1.76 28.25
N LEU A 6 6.07 2.16 27.19
CA LEU A 6 4.66 1.85 26.99
C LEU A 6 4.58 0.49 26.30
N GLU A 7 3.87 -0.45 26.91
CA GLU A 7 3.57 -1.75 26.34
C GLU A 7 2.11 -1.80 25.91
N LEU A 8 1.85 -2.40 24.74
CA LEU A 8 0.50 -2.67 24.28
C LEU A 8 -0.07 -3.86 25.07
N VAL A 9 -0.89 -3.60 26.09
CA VAL A 9 -1.46 -4.64 26.97
C VAL A 9 -2.59 -5.43 26.29
N ASN A 10 -3.43 -4.72 25.54
CA ASN A 10 -4.53 -5.31 24.79
C ASN A 10 -4.97 -4.34 23.70
N TRP A 11 -5.56 -4.87 22.63
CA TRP A 11 -6.15 -4.09 21.56
C TRP A 11 -7.45 -4.75 21.10
N ASP A 12 -8.45 -3.95 20.72
CA ASP A 12 -9.75 -4.46 20.27
C ASP A 12 -9.70 -4.82 18.77
N PRO A 13 -9.86 -6.11 18.39
CA PRO A 13 -9.90 -6.57 17.00
C PRO A 13 -10.92 -5.84 16.13
N LEU A 14 -12.02 -5.38 16.72
CA LEU A 14 -13.09 -4.69 15.99
C LEU A 14 -12.68 -3.28 15.55
N LEU A 15 -11.63 -2.71 16.16
CA LEU A 15 -11.09 -1.41 15.78
C LEU A 15 -9.99 -1.52 14.69
N ALA A 16 -9.47 -2.71 14.39
CA ALA A 16 -8.53 -2.93 13.28
C ALA A 16 -9.24 -2.99 11.92
N VAL A 17 -9.94 -1.91 11.60
CA VAL A 17 -10.52 -1.72 10.27
C VAL A 17 -9.65 -0.72 9.53
N SER A 18 -8.99 -1.18 8.46
CA SER A 18 -8.17 -0.31 7.62
C SER A 18 -9.02 0.72 6.88
N ALA A 19 -8.41 1.81 6.41
CA ALA A 19 -9.04 2.78 5.52
C ALA A 19 -9.71 2.10 4.34
N LEU A 20 -9.02 1.13 3.72
CA LEU A 20 -9.56 0.32 2.64
C LEU A 20 -10.71 -0.59 3.09
N GLY A 21 -10.61 -1.17 4.29
CA GLY A 21 -11.70 -1.97 4.85
C GLY A 21 -12.97 -1.13 5.06
N ARG A 22 -12.82 0.11 5.54
CA ARG A 22 -13.93 1.06 5.67
C ARG A 22 -14.51 1.45 4.32
N GLU A 23 -13.66 1.78 3.36
CA GLU A 23 -14.10 2.16 2.02
C GLU A 23 -14.79 0.99 1.29
N PHE A 24 -14.30 -0.23 1.48
CA PHE A 24 -14.90 -1.43 0.88
C PHE A 24 -16.33 -1.69 1.38
N MET A 25 -16.62 -1.36 2.65
CA MET A 25 -17.98 -1.43 3.19
C MET A 25 -18.94 -0.40 2.55
N LEU A 26 -18.41 0.70 2.02
CA LEU A 26 -19.19 1.78 1.40
C LEU A 26 -19.33 1.58 -0.11
N ASP A 27 -18.23 1.26 -0.79
CA ASP A 27 -18.14 1.08 -2.24
C ASP A 27 -17.08 0.01 -2.59
N GLU A 28 -17.55 -1.24 -2.66
CA GLU A 28 -16.74 -2.39 -3.04
C GLU A 28 -16.11 -2.24 -4.44
N ASP A 29 -16.83 -1.64 -5.40
CA ASP A 29 -16.36 -1.50 -6.78
C ASP A 29 -15.24 -0.47 -6.89
N LYS A 30 -15.28 0.60 -6.09
CA LYS A 30 -14.22 1.60 -6.02
C LYS A 30 -12.92 1.00 -5.48
N VAL A 31 -12.98 0.28 -4.36
CA VAL A 31 -11.79 -0.40 -3.80
C VAL A 31 -11.25 -1.44 -4.76
N LYS A 32 -12.12 -2.26 -5.38
CA LYS A 32 -11.68 -3.21 -6.41
C LYS A 32 -11.03 -2.52 -7.61
N LYS A 33 -11.41 -1.30 -7.98
CA LYS A 33 -10.78 -0.53 -9.06
C LYS A 33 -9.44 0.07 -8.66
N ALA A 34 -9.30 0.57 -7.43
CA ALA A 34 -8.02 1.05 -6.89
C ALA A 34 -6.96 -0.07 -6.91
N PHE A 35 -7.38 -1.29 -6.59
CA PHE A 35 -6.54 -2.49 -6.62
C PHE A 35 -6.51 -3.24 -7.94
N LYS A 36 -7.12 -2.73 -9.02
CA LYS A 36 -6.99 -3.33 -10.35
C LYS A 36 -5.80 -2.69 -11.05
N PHE A 37 -4.83 -3.50 -11.49
CA PHE A 37 -3.89 -3.11 -12.54
C PHE A 37 -4.52 -3.35 -13.91
N PRO A 38 -5.04 -2.35 -14.62
CA PRO A 38 -5.24 -2.51 -16.04
C PRO A 38 -3.85 -2.53 -16.64
N VAL A 39 -3.39 -3.74 -16.96
CA VAL A 39 -2.30 -3.94 -17.89
C VAL A 39 -2.75 -3.35 -19.21
N LYS A 40 -2.50 -2.05 -19.43
CA LYS A 40 -2.62 -1.48 -20.76
C LYS A 40 -1.54 -2.19 -21.57
N HIS A 41 -1.92 -2.99 -22.57
CA HIS A 41 -1.00 -3.59 -23.54
C HIS A 41 -0.29 -2.55 -24.43
N GLY A 42 0.05 -1.39 -23.89
CA GLY A 42 0.66 -0.28 -24.60
C GLY A 42 1.88 0.22 -23.86
N LYS A 43 3.06 -0.09 -24.41
CA LYS A 43 4.37 0.61 -24.48
C LYS A 43 4.88 1.51 -23.33
N SER A 44 4.12 1.75 -22.28
CA SER A 44 4.42 2.66 -21.16
C SER A 44 4.78 1.91 -19.88
N LEU A 45 4.46 0.63 -19.85
CA LEU A 45 4.89 -0.34 -18.87
C LEU A 45 5.45 -1.48 -19.73
N ASP A 46 6.77 -1.61 -19.85
CA ASP A 46 7.42 -2.77 -20.49
C ASP A 46 7.23 -4.01 -19.60
N LEU A 47 5.97 -4.37 -19.34
CA LEU A 47 5.60 -5.52 -18.53
C LEU A 47 5.62 -6.74 -19.45
N GLU A 48 6.48 -7.70 -19.11
CA GLU A 48 6.45 -9.01 -19.74
C GLU A 48 5.09 -9.70 -19.50
N VAL A 49 4.73 -10.65 -20.36
CA VAL A 49 3.46 -11.38 -20.29
C VAL A 49 3.25 -12.02 -18.90
N GLU A 50 4.35 -12.42 -18.25
CA GLU A 50 4.35 -13.00 -16.91
C GLU A 50 4.01 -11.97 -15.82
N ASP A 51 4.58 -10.77 -15.88
CA ASP A 51 4.23 -9.67 -14.98
C ASP A 51 2.75 -9.28 -15.11
N ALA A 52 2.23 -9.25 -16.34
CA ALA A 52 0.81 -9.00 -16.58
C ALA A 52 -0.10 -10.07 -15.95
N ARG A 53 0.27 -11.36 -16.06
CA ARG A 53 -0.46 -12.46 -15.40
C ARG A 53 -0.38 -12.35 -13.89
N ARG A 54 0.81 -12.05 -13.36
CA ARG A 54 1.06 -11.89 -11.92
C ARG A 54 0.18 -10.79 -11.33
N LEU A 55 0.12 -9.64 -11.98
CA LEU A 55 -0.75 -8.53 -11.60
C LEU A 55 -2.24 -8.90 -11.66
N ASN A 56 -2.67 -9.64 -12.68
CA ASN A 56 -4.06 -10.10 -12.75
C ASN A 56 -4.43 -11.05 -11.60
N LEU A 57 -3.52 -11.94 -11.18
CA LEU A 57 -3.74 -12.82 -10.03
C LEU A 57 -3.81 -12.03 -8.72
N LEU A 58 -2.94 -11.04 -8.52
CA LEU A 58 -2.99 -10.11 -7.37
C LEU A 58 -4.36 -9.43 -7.23
N ASN A 59 -4.94 -9.01 -8.36
CA ASN A 59 -6.26 -8.37 -8.39
C ASN A 59 -7.39 -9.30 -7.90
N THR A 60 -7.23 -10.62 -8.06
CA THR A 60 -8.25 -11.61 -7.67
C THR A 60 -8.20 -12.03 -6.20
N LEU A 61 -7.08 -11.77 -5.52
CA LEU A 61 -6.94 -12.13 -4.11
C LEU A 61 -7.91 -11.29 -3.24
N PRO A 62 -8.36 -11.79 -2.07
CA PRO A 62 -9.10 -10.96 -1.13
C PRO A 62 -8.22 -9.82 -0.60
N LEU A 63 -8.85 -8.74 -0.12
CA LEU A 63 -8.12 -7.72 0.64
C LEU A 63 -7.53 -8.37 1.89
N VAL A 64 -6.22 -8.21 2.10
CA VAL A 64 -5.53 -8.69 3.30
C VAL A 64 -5.50 -7.54 4.29
N SER A 65 -5.90 -7.78 5.54
CA SER A 65 -5.88 -6.74 6.57
C SER A 65 -4.42 -6.34 6.89
N PRO A 66 -4.08 -5.04 6.88
CA PRO A 66 -2.74 -4.57 7.26
C PRO A 66 -2.44 -4.77 8.75
N TYR A 67 -3.45 -5.07 9.56
CA TYR A 67 -3.31 -5.40 10.98
C TYR A 67 -3.21 -6.90 11.25
N SER A 68 -3.17 -7.72 10.19
CA SER A 68 -2.87 -9.15 10.32
C SER A 68 -1.37 -9.39 10.42
N ASP A 69 -0.97 -10.58 10.88
CA ASP A 69 0.44 -10.93 11.06
C ASP A 69 1.13 -11.17 9.70
N GLY A 70 1.82 -10.14 9.21
CA GLY A 70 2.56 -10.14 7.95
C GLY A 70 3.70 -11.15 7.88
N CYS A 71 4.27 -11.55 9.03
CA CYS A 71 5.35 -12.52 9.11
C CYS A 71 4.95 -13.94 8.67
N LYS A 72 3.64 -14.19 8.48
CA LYS A 72 3.10 -15.47 8.01
C LYS A 72 3.21 -15.65 6.50
N PHE A 73 3.46 -14.57 5.75
CA PHE A 73 3.59 -14.67 4.30
C PHE A 73 5.03 -14.94 3.90
N ASP A 74 5.22 -15.87 2.95
CA ASP A 74 6.49 -15.96 2.25
C ASP A 74 6.66 -14.71 1.39
N LEU A 75 7.75 -13.97 1.61
CA LEU A 75 8.01 -12.60 1.10
C LEU A 75 7.93 -12.48 -0.43
N TRP A 76 7.96 -13.60 -1.15
CA TRP A 76 7.97 -13.68 -2.61
C TRP A 76 6.60 -14.02 -3.23
N THR A 77 5.59 -14.24 -2.39
CA THR A 77 4.23 -14.60 -2.81
C THR A 77 3.42 -13.39 -3.27
N LEU A 78 2.31 -13.63 -3.97
CA LEU A 78 1.37 -12.56 -4.36
C LEU A 78 0.65 -12.02 -3.13
N GLU A 79 0.39 -12.89 -2.16
CA GLU A 79 -0.23 -12.58 -0.89
C GLU A 79 0.64 -11.60 -0.08
N ALA A 80 1.95 -11.82 -0.04
CA ALA A 80 2.91 -10.90 0.57
C ALA A 80 2.92 -9.53 -0.12
N GLU A 81 2.97 -9.50 -1.45
CA GLU A 81 2.94 -8.24 -2.21
C GLU A 81 1.63 -7.49 -1.96
N LYS A 82 0.50 -8.20 -1.96
CA LYS A 82 -0.81 -7.61 -1.64
C LYS A 82 -0.90 -7.06 -0.22
N TYR A 83 -0.34 -7.79 0.74
CA TYR A 83 -0.22 -7.32 2.13
C TYR A 83 0.61 -6.04 2.21
N GLN A 84 1.79 -5.99 1.58
CA GLN A 84 2.66 -4.81 1.56
C GLN A 84 1.95 -3.58 0.97
N VAL A 85 1.23 -3.75 -0.15
CA VAL A 85 0.41 -2.67 -0.73
C VAL A 85 -0.66 -2.19 0.26
N GLY A 86 -1.35 -3.12 0.92
CA GLY A 86 -2.36 -2.79 1.93
C GLY A 86 -1.78 -2.04 3.13
N VAL A 87 -0.61 -2.45 3.63
CA VAL A 87 0.09 -1.79 4.75
C VAL A 87 0.54 -0.39 4.35
N LEU A 88 1.16 -0.21 3.18
CA LEU A 88 1.59 1.10 2.72
C LEU A 88 0.40 2.05 2.48
N HIS A 89 -0.69 1.53 1.93
CA HIS A 89 -1.92 2.31 1.78
C HIS A 89 -2.44 2.76 3.15
N GLU A 90 -2.53 1.85 4.12
CA GLU A 90 -2.99 2.18 5.46
C GLU A 90 -2.08 3.22 6.12
N PHE A 91 -0.77 2.98 6.11
CA PHE A 91 0.22 3.88 6.67
C PHE A 91 0.10 5.30 6.10
N LEU A 92 0.06 5.44 4.77
CA LEU A 92 -0.09 6.74 4.13
C LEU A 92 -1.44 7.38 4.46
N SER A 93 -2.52 6.61 4.54
CA SER A 93 -3.84 7.15 4.90
C SER A 93 -3.88 7.77 6.30
N LEU A 94 -3.01 7.32 7.21
CA LEU A 94 -2.85 7.86 8.56
C LEU A 94 -1.98 9.13 8.61
N THR A 95 -1.24 9.44 7.55
CA THR A 95 -0.45 10.68 7.47
C THR A 95 -1.35 11.87 7.11
N LEU A 96 -1.02 13.06 7.62
CA LEU A 96 -1.78 14.29 7.34
C LEU A 96 -1.77 14.64 5.84
N GLU A 97 -0.62 14.49 5.21
CA GLU A 97 -0.43 14.84 3.80
C GLU A 97 -0.70 13.65 2.86
N LYS A 98 -1.16 12.50 3.37
CA LYS A 98 -1.38 11.27 2.57
C LYS A 98 -0.18 10.88 1.70
N ARG A 99 1.02 11.15 2.20
CA ARG A 99 2.30 10.93 1.53
C ARG A 99 3.43 10.76 2.54
N ALA A 100 4.49 10.08 2.14
CA ALA A 100 5.71 9.96 2.94
C ALA A 100 6.94 9.79 2.05
N LEU A 101 8.11 10.17 2.58
CA LEU A 101 9.39 9.92 1.93
C LEU A 101 9.71 8.42 1.98
N ILE A 102 10.20 7.85 0.88
CA ILE A 102 10.48 6.42 0.78
C ILE A 102 11.51 5.96 1.83
N HIS A 103 12.48 6.82 2.16
CA HIS A 103 13.48 6.49 3.17
C HIS A 103 12.88 6.38 4.58
N HIS A 104 11.78 7.10 4.89
CA HIS A 104 11.06 6.90 6.16
C HIS A 104 10.25 5.61 6.16
N ILE A 105 9.68 5.22 5.01
CA ILE A 105 8.92 3.97 4.88
C ILE A 105 9.82 2.75 5.11
N VAL A 106 11.03 2.74 4.53
CA VAL A 106 11.93 1.59 4.62
C VAL A 106 12.60 1.42 5.99
N GLU A 107 12.54 2.41 6.88
CA GLU A 107 12.91 2.22 8.30
C GLU A 107 12.01 1.18 8.97
N PHE A 108 10.74 1.08 8.55
CA PHE A 108 9.76 0.10 9.04
C PHE A 108 9.75 -1.22 8.25
N LYS A 109 10.84 -1.56 7.57
CA LYS A 109 10.86 -2.71 6.65
C LYS A 109 10.53 -4.04 7.34
N GLU A 110 10.87 -4.20 8.62
CA GLU A 110 10.62 -5.45 9.34
C GLU A 110 9.14 -5.53 9.74
N GLU A 111 8.60 -4.44 10.27
CA GLU A 111 7.20 -4.29 10.70
C GLU A 111 6.22 -4.38 9.54
N PHE A 112 6.57 -3.78 8.40
CA PHE A 112 5.75 -3.78 7.18
C PHE A 112 6.07 -4.96 6.26
N SER A 113 6.99 -5.85 6.66
CA SER A 113 7.44 -6.98 5.85
C SER A 113 7.89 -6.56 4.44
N LEU A 114 8.56 -5.40 4.34
CA LEU A 114 9.04 -4.84 3.08
C LEU A 114 10.29 -5.58 2.60
N THR A 115 10.45 -5.64 1.28
CA THR A 115 11.60 -6.27 0.64
C THR A 115 12.43 -5.23 -0.11
N LYS A 116 13.62 -5.64 -0.58
CA LYS A 116 14.43 -4.83 -1.51
C LYS A 116 13.69 -4.47 -2.82
N HIS A 117 12.59 -5.16 -3.13
CA HIS A 117 11.76 -4.94 -4.31
C HIS A 117 10.60 -3.97 -4.09
N THR A 118 10.46 -3.38 -2.89
CA THR A 118 9.37 -2.45 -2.54
C THR A 118 9.26 -1.30 -3.55
N TYR A 119 10.38 -0.77 -4.02
CA TYR A 119 10.39 0.27 -5.04
C TYR A 119 9.79 -0.20 -6.38
N GLN A 120 10.17 -1.40 -6.85
CA GLN A 120 9.62 -1.98 -8.08
C GLN A 120 8.13 -2.31 -7.93
N MET A 121 7.73 -2.81 -6.76
CA MET A 121 6.32 -3.01 -6.42
C MET A 121 5.56 -1.69 -6.52
N LEU A 122 6.02 -0.62 -5.85
CA LEU A 122 5.37 0.69 -5.89
C LEU A 122 5.18 1.23 -7.32
N LEU A 123 6.17 1.06 -8.20
CA LEU A 123 6.04 1.44 -9.62
C LEU A 123 4.97 0.64 -10.37
N LYS A 124 4.82 -0.65 -10.07
CA LYS A 124 3.74 -1.50 -10.63
C LYS A 124 2.36 -1.07 -10.10
N GLN A 125 2.32 -0.39 -8.95
CA GLN A 125 1.11 0.01 -8.23
C GLN A 125 0.66 1.45 -8.54
N HIS A 126 0.86 1.90 -9.77
CA HIS A 126 0.71 3.30 -10.21
C HIS A 126 -0.72 3.88 -10.12
N ARG A 127 -1.74 3.07 -9.84
CA ARG A 127 -3.11 3.55 -9.60
C ARG A 127 -3.35 3.93 -8.14
N THR A 128 -2.69 3.21 -7.24
CA THR A 128 -2.79 3.42 -5.80
C THR A 128 -1.74 4.43 -5.35
N PHE A 129 -0.53 4.33 -5.90
CA PHE A 129 0.59 5.16 -5.50
C PHE A 129 1.13 5.98 -6.66
N TYR A 130 1.45 7.23 -6.36
CA TYR A 130 2.27 8.06 -7.23
C TYR A 130 3.61 8.32 -6.56
N LEU A 131 4.66 8.34 -7.38
CA LEU A 131 6.04 8.36 -6.93
C LEU A 131 6.71 9.57 -7.59
N ALA A 132 7.09 10.58 -6.79
CA ALA A 132 7.71 11.80 -7.28
C ALA A 132 9.10 12.01 -6.68
N GLY A 133 10.04 12.52 -7.46
CA GLY A 133 11.39 12.85 -7.01
C GLY A 133 12.48 12.00 -7.68
N THR A 134 13.67 11.99 -7.08
CA THR A 134 14.85 11.27 -7.58
C THR A 134 15.53 10.49 -6.47
N GLU A 135 16.03 9.30 -6.81
CA GLU A 135 16.79 8.34 -5.96
C GLU A 135 16.31 8.14 -4.50
N MET A 136 16.86 8.86 -3.53
CA MET A 136 16.52 8.76 -2.10
C MET A 136 15.49 9.81 -1.64
N ASN A 137 15.15 10.75 -2.51
CA ASN A 137 14.20 11.83 -2.28
C ASN A 137 12.82 11.50 -2.86
N TRP A 138 12.51 10.22 -3.11
CA TRP A 138 11.20 9.85 -3.60
C TRP A 138 10.16 10.04 -2.51
N VAL A 139 9.10 10.73 -2.86
CA VAL A 139 7.88 10.85 -2.08
C VAL A 139 6.85 9.90 -2.68
N VAL A 140 6.30 9.04 -1.84
CA VAL A 140 5.19 8.15 -2.18
C VAL A 140 3.90 8.82 -1.76
N PHE A 141 3.04 9.08 -2.73
CA PHE A 141 1.72 9.70 -2.55
C PHE A 141 0.64 8.63 -2.68
N LEU A 142 -0.40 8.71 -1.85
CA LEU A 142 -1.62 7.94 -2.04
C LEU A 142 -2.53 8.63 -3.06
N MET A 143 -2.70 8.06 -4.25
CA MET A 143 -3.39 8.69 -5.38
C MET A 143 -4.83 9.10 -5.06
N ASP A 144 -5.61 8.24 -4.42
CA ASP A 144 -7.03 8.48 -4.14
C ASP A 144 -7.28 9.63 -3.15
N ALA A 145 -6.23 10.10 -2.47
CA ALA A 145 -6.29 11.26 -1.59
C ALA A 145 -6.20 12.60 -2.32
N TYR A 146 -5.88 12.62 -3.61
CA TYR A 146 -5.65 13.85 -4.36
C TYR A 146 -6.66 14.00 -5.50
N GLY A 147 -7.09 15.24 -5.76
CA GLY A 147 -7.88 15.58 -6.93
C GLY A 147 -7.06 15.59 -8.22
N ASP A 148 -7.73 15.69 -9.36
CA ASP A 148 -7.08 15.82 -10.68
C ASP A 148 -6.21 17.09 -10.80
N ASP A 149 -6.44 18.08 -9.94
CA ASP A 149 -5.65 19.31 -9.81
C ASP A 149 -4.39 19.13 -8.93
N GLY A 150 -4.19 17.93 -8.37
CA GLY A 150 -3.07 17.61 -7.47
C GLY A 150 -3.24 18.19 -6.07
N VAL A 151 -4.43 18.68 -5.70
CA VAL A 151 -4.72 19.18 -4.36
C VAL A 151 -5.25 18.04 -3.49
N LEU A 152 -4.79 18.01 -2.24
CA LEU A 152 -5.24 17.02 -1.26
C LEU A 152 -6.75 17.22 -0.99
N ASN A 153 -7.51 16.15 -1.13
CA ASN A 153 -8.91 16.11 -0.73
C ASN A 153 -8.98 16.28 0.79
N VAL A 154 -9.64 17.33 1.26
CA VAL A 154 -9.84 17.53 2.70
C VAL A 154 -10.80 16.46 3.19
N ASP A 155 -10.33 15.59 4.09
CA ASP A 155 -11.13 14.56 4.75
C ASP A 155 -12.42 15.22 5.31
N GLN A 156 -13.61 14.78 4.85
CA GLN A 156 -14.91 15.14 5.41
C GLN A 156 -15.23 14.34 6.67
#